data_AF-A0A8D8VXJ9-F1
#
_entry.id   AF-A0A8D8VXJ9-F1
#
_cell.length_a   1.000
_cell.length_b   1.000
_cell.length_c   1.000
_cell.angle_alpha   90.00
_cell.angle_beta   90.00
_cell.angle_gamma   90.00
#
_symmetry.space_group_name_H-M   'P 1'
#
loop_
_entity.id
_entity.type
_entity.pdbx_description
1 polymer ?
#
loop_
_entity_poly.entity_id
_entity_poly.type
_entity_poly.pdbx_seq_one_letter_code
_entity_poly.pdbx_strand_id
1 'polypeptide(L)'
;MQIYNTRVWSEDPFRFLHKGNMLLNTCIEILELQYNDMSTVEFYDFYRQCEPANLIFNAPMGHVSEYYYSIDMSVDILHELLAFQFDKEPEAIKDFLKWLLWVCDKRVQKLNTLMIEGSANSGKNYFFDCVLHYYINWGQMGNFNKFQNFPLQGCMNKRIILSCVYCLFF
;
A
#
# COMPACT_ATOMS: atom_id res chain seq x y z
N MET A 1 -2.58 -9.03 5.19
CA MET A 1 -3.63 -8.79 4.18
C MET A 1 -5.02 -8.68 4.83
N GLN A 2 -5.86 -7.70 4.45
CA GLN A 2 -7.16 -7.41 5.10
C GLN A 2 -8.38 -8.15 4.47
N ILE A 3 -8.16 -9.17 3.63
CA ILE A 3 -9.23 -9.91 2.92
C ILE A 3 -10.35 -10.42 3.86
N TYR A 4 -10.03 -10.81 5.09
CA TYR A 4 -11.01 -11.32 6.05
C TYR A 4 -12.15 -10.36 6.40
N ASN A 5 -11.94 -9.05 6.21
CA ASN A 5 -12.90 -8.01 6.57
C ASN A 5 -13.67 -7.49 5.35
N THR A 6 -13.49 -8.11 4.17
CA THR A 6 -14.17 -7.68 2.95
C THR A 6 -15.49 -8.41 2.77
N ARG A 7 -16.43 -7.77 2.06
CA ARG A 7 -17.72 -8.36 1.72
C ARG A 7 -17.56 -9.64 0.89
N VAL A 8 -16.59 -9.65 -0.02
CA VAL A 8 -16.21 -10.82 -0.83
C VAL A 8 -16.00 -12.04 0.07
N TRP A 9 -15.19 -11.92 1.12
CA TRP A 9 -14.94 -13.03 2.04
C TRP A 9 -16.19 -13.45 2.82
N SER A 10 -17.06 -12.51 3.18
CA SER A 10 -18.28 -12.80 3.94
C SER A 10 -19.36 -13.54 3.15
N GLU A 11 -19.40 -13.36 1.83
CA GLU A 11 -20.39 -13.99 0.94
C GLU A 11 -19.86 -15.29 0.30
N ASP A 12 -18.55 -15.51 0.35
CA ASP A 12 -17.87 -16.66 -0.26
C ASP A 12 -18.24 -18.00 0.43
N PRO A 13 -18.23 -19.13 -0.31
CA PRO A 13 -18.36 -20.47 0.28
C PRO A 13 -17.36 -20.77 1.42
N PHE A 14 -16.18 -20.14 1.38
CA PHE A 14 -15.10 -20.32 2.36
C PHE A 14 -15.20 -19.40 3.58
N ARG A 15 -16.26 -18.59 3.72
CA ARG A 15 -16.46 -17.65 4.85
C ARG A 15 -16.32 -18.24 6.25
N PHE A 16 -16.56 -19.55 6.39
CA PHE A 16 -16.46 -20.27 7.67
C PHE A 16 -15.01 -20.65 8.04
N LEU A 17 -14.06 -20.49 7.13
CA LEU A 17 -12.65 -20.69 7.41
C LEU A 17 -12.14 -19.53 8.25
N HIS A 18 -11.87 -19.82 9.53
CA HIS A 18 -11.31 -18.85 10.46
C HIS A 18 -9.82 -18.61 10.18
N LYS A 19 -9.27 -17.45 10.59
CA LYS A 19 -7.83 -17.13 10.61
C LYS A 19 -6.90 -18.19 11.23
N GLY A 20 -7.45 -19.12 12.03
CA GLY A 20 -6.67 -20.20 12.64
C GLY A 20 -6.48 -21.41 11.72
N ASN A 21 -7.16 -21.45 10.57
CA ASN A 21 -7.08 -22.54 9.63
C ASN A 21 -5.71 -22.54 8.92
N MET A 22 -4.96 -23.63 9.07
CA MET A 22 -3.60 -23.76 8.54
C MET A 22 -3.58 -23.69 7.01
N LEU A 23 -4.49 -24.38 6.34
CA LEU A 23 -4.57 -24.38 4.87
C LEU A 23 -4.83 -22.97 4.34
N LEU A 24 -5.77 -22.24 4.95
CA LEU A 24 -6.08 -20.87 4.56
C LEU A 24 -4.86 -19.95 4.71
N ASN A 25 -4.15 -20.05 5.84
CA ASN A 25 -2.94 -19.25 6.07
C ASN A 25 -1.86 -19.57 5.04
N THR A 26 -1.65 -20.86 4.72
CA THR A 26 -0.71 -21.26 3.67
C THR A 26 -1.11 -20.71 2.30
N CYS A 27 -2.39 -20.77 1.92
CA CYS A 27 -2.87 -20.18 0.67
C CYS A 27 -2.63 -18.67 0.61
N ILE A 28 -2.89 -17.96 1.71
CA ILE A 28 -2.66 -16.52 1.82
C ILE A 28 -1.18 -16.19 1.74
N GLU A 29 -0.31 -16.95 2.40
CA GLU A 29 1.14 -16.76 2.32
C GLU A 29 1.66 -16.96 0.88
N ILE A 30 1.16 -17.96 0.16
CA ILE A 30 1.49 -18.17 -1.26
C ILE A 30 1.05 -16.97 -2.10
N LEU A 31 -0.17 -16.46 -1.89
CA LEU A 31 -0.66 -15.26 -2.58
C LEU A 31 0.19 -14.02 -2.25
N GLU A 32 0.53 -13.81 -0.98
CA GLU A 32 1.40 -12.70 -0.55
C GLU A 32 2.79 -12.78 -1.23
N LEU A 33 3.35 -13.99 -1.42
CA LEU A 33 4.59 -14.18 -2.16
C LEU A 33 4.46 -13.88 -3.66
N GLN A 34 3.33 -14.25 -4.29
CA GLN A 34 3.06 -13.89 -5.69
C GLN A 34 2.99 -12.37 -5.87
N TYR A 35 2.27 -11.67 -5.00
CA TYR A 35 2.19 -10.20 -5.02
C TYR A 35 3.54 -9.52 -4.76
N ASN A 36 4.45 -10.15 -4.02
CA ASN A 36 5.78 -9.62 -3.79
C ASN A 36 6.65 -9.61 -5.06
N ASP A 37 6.40 -10.53 -6.00
CA ASP A 37 7.18 -10.68 -7.22
C ASP A 37 6.66 -9.82 -8.38
N MET A 38 5.35 -9.52 -8.39
CA MET A 38 4.72 -8.71 -9.44
C MET A 38 5.33 -7.31 -9.58
N SER A 39 5.59 -6.85 -10.79
CA SER A 39 5.93 -5.47 -11.12
C SER A 39 4.73 -4.53 -11.01
N THR A 40 4.97 -3.22 -10.96
CA THR A 40 3.89 -2.22 -10.97
C THR A 40 2.98 -2.33 -12.20
N VAL A 41 3.54 -2.74 -13.35
CA VAL A 41 2.78 -2.97 -14.59
C VAL A 41 1.90 -4.20 -14.47
N GLU A 42 2.39 -5.29 -13.89
CA GLU A 42 1.58 -6.48 -13.63
C GLU A 42 0.44 -6.20 -12.65
N PHE A 43 0.67 -5.36 -11.63
CA PHE A 43 -0.42 -4.87 -10.78
C PHE A 43 -1.46 -4.06 -11.56
N TYR A 44 -1.02 -3.21 -12.49
CA TYR A 44 -1.93 -2.43 -13.33
C TYR A 44 -2.80 -3.34 -14.21
N ASP A 45 -2.20 -4.33 -14.84
CA ASP A 45 -2.92 -5.31 -15.66
C ASP A 45 -3.85 -6.18 -14.80
N PHE A 46 -3.42 -6.58 -13.60
CA PHE A 46 -4.24 -7.28 -12.62
C PHE A 46 -5.51 -6.49 -12.28
N TYR A 47 -5.38 -5.20 -11.96
CA TYR A 47 -6.53 -4.36 -11.64
C TYR A 47 -7.47 -4.12 -12.82
N ARG A 48 -6.95 -4.04 -14.05
CA ARG A 48 -7.78 -3.89 -15.26
C ARG A 48 -8.61 -5.13 -15.58
N GLN A 49 -8.11 -6.31 -15.23
CA GLN A 49 -8.80 -7.58 -15.46
C GLN A 49 -9.74 -7.94 -14.30
N CYS A 50 -9.61 -7.27 -13.16
CA CYS A 50 -10.43 -7.51 -11.98
C CYS A 50 -11.79 -6.81 -12.11
N GLU A 51 -12.87 -7.52 -11.81
CA GLU A 51 -14.18 -6.88 -11.68
C GLU A 51 -14.20 -5.92 -10.48
N PRO A 52 -14.87 -4.76 -10.57
CA PRO A 52 -14.92 -3.79 -9.48
C PRO A 52 -15.41 -4.36 -8.13
N ALA A 53 -16.28 -5.37 -8.17
CA ALA A 53 -16.80 -6.05 -6.99
C ALA A 53 -15.75 -6.90 -6.24
N ASN A 54 -14.67 -7.29 -6.92
CA ASN A 54 -13.59 -8.14 -6.39
C ASN A 54 -12.36 -7.33 -5.98
N LEU A 55 -12.39 -6.00 -6.11
CA LEU A 55 -11.31 -5.13 -5.70
C LEU A 55 -11.16 -5.16 -4.17
N ILE A 56 -9.97 -5.53 -3.72
CA ILE A 56 -9.62 -5.62 -2.29
C ILE A 56 -9.25 -4.22 -1.79
N PHE A 57 -10.24 -3.34 -1.70
CA PHE A 57 -10.10 -2.02 -1.09
C PHE A 57 -10.77 -1.96 0.27
N ASN A 58 -10.34 -1.02 1.10
CA ASN A 58 -10.86 -0.81 2.45
C ASN A 58 -12.22 -0.11 2.50
N ALA A 59 -13.00 -0.15 1.42
CA ALA A 59 -14.36 0.39 1.44
C ALA A 59 -15.24 -0.47 2.36
N PRO A 60 -15.86 0.10 3.40
CA PRO A 60 -16.81 -0.63 4.23
C PRO A 60 -18.01 -1.08 3.39
N MET A 61 -18.42 -2.34 3.57
CA MET A 61 -19.63 -2.94 2.98
C MET A 61 -19.71 -2.99 1.44
N GLY A 62 -18.63 -2.70 0.72
CA GLY A 62 -18.57 -2.81 -0.74
C GLY A 62 -19.18 -1.65 -1.53
N HIS A 63 -19.55 -0.55 -0.87
CA HIS A 63 -19.99 0.70 -1.55
C HIS A 63 -18.80 1.54 -2.01
N VAL A 64 -17.97 0.95 -2.90
CA VAL A 64 -16.71 1.54 -3.36
C VAL A 64 -16.93 2.93 -3.99
N SER A 65 -18.00 3.08 -4.78
CA SER A 65 -18.33 4.33 -5.48
C SER A 65 -18.80 5.47 -4.59
N GLU A 66 -19.30 5.17 -3.39
CA GLU A 66 -19.75 6.17 -2.41
C GLU A 66 -18.62 6.54 -1.44
N TYR A 67 -17.70 5.60 -1.22
CA TYR A 67 -16.62 5.76 -0.26
C TYR A 67 -15.35 6.38 -0.88
N TYR A 68 -15.06 6.08 -2.13
CA TYR A 68 -13.88 6.58 -2.84
C TYR A 68 -14.26 7.57 -3.94
N TYR A 69 -13.37 8.54 -4.18
CA TYR A 69 -13.46 9.39 -5.35
C TYR A 69 -13.26 8.57 -6.64
N SER A 70 -13.69 9.13 -7.77
CA SER A 70 -13.31 8.59 -9.07
C SER A 70 -11.79 8.63 -9.24
N ILE A 71 -11.28 7.81 -10.16
CA ILE A 71 -9.84 7.78 -10.46
C ILE A 71 -9.37 9.16 -10.91
N ASP A 72 -10.11 9.81 -11.81
CA ASP A 72 -9.76 11.14 -12.32
C ASP A 72 -9.65 12.18 -11.19
N MET A 73 -10.67 12.25 -10.32
CA MET A 73 -10.64 13.17 -9.17
C MET A 73 -9.51 12.84 -8.20
N SER A 74 -9.23 11.56 -7.97
CA SER A 74 -8.13 11.14 -7.09
C SER A 74 -6.77 11.56 -7.65
N VAL A 75 -6.58 11.42 -8.96
CA VAL A 75 -5.35 11.85 -9.66
C VAL A 75 -5.19 13.37 -9.58
N ASP A 76 -6.27 14.13 -9.78
CA ASP A 76 -6.23 15.59 -9.69
C ASP A 76 -5.84 16.07 -8.28
N ILE A 77 -6.44 15.48 -7.23
CA ILE A 77 -6.12 15.79 -5.83
C ILE A 77 -4.65 15.46 -5.52
N LEU A 78 -4.16 14.30 -5.93
CA LEU A 78 -2.76 13.91 -5.70
C LEU A 78 -1.79 14.79 -6.49
N HIS A 79 -2.15 15.18 -7.70
CA HIS A 79 -1.36 16.11 -8.51
C HIS A 79 -1.29 17.49 -7.85
N GLU A 80 -2.40 18.02 -7.35
CA GLU A 80 -2.43 19.29 -6.63
C GLU A 80 -1.59 19.24 -5.35
N LEU A 81 -1.67 18.14 -4.59
CA LEU A 81 -0.83 17.93 -3.41
C LEU A 81 0.65 17.96 -3.77
N LEU A 82 1.08 17.21 -4.79
CA LEU A 82 2.48 17.19 -5.22
C LEU A 82 2.92 18.55 -5.77
N ALA A 83 2.07 19.21 -6.56
CA ALA A 83 2.34 20.56 -7.06
C ALA A 83 2.54 21.55 -5.91
N PHE A 84 1.79 21.43 -4.82
CA PHE A 84 2.01 22.24 -3.63
C PHE A 84 3.33 21.92 -2.91
N GLN A 85 3.71 20.64 -2.79
CA GLN A 85 4.95 20.24 -2.10
C GLN A 85 6.23 20.58 -2.88
N PHE A 86 6.15 20.64 -4.22
CA PHE A 86 7.28 20.89 -5.12
C PHE A 86 7.23 22.28 -5.77
N ASP A 87 6.59 23.26 -5.14
CA ASP A 87 6.51 24.65 -5.62
C ASP A 87 6.04 24.81 -7.09
N LYS A 88 5.16 23.90 -7.52
CA LYS A 88 4.61 23.77 -8.88
C LYS A 88 5.67 23.53 -9.96
N GLU A 89 6.82 22.95 -9.59
CA GLU A 89 7.86 22.56 -10.53
C GLU A 89 7.59 21.15 -11.11
N PRO A 90 7.13 21.03 -12.37
CA PRO A 90 6.64 19.77 -12.92
C PRO A 90 7.75 18.71 -13.11
N GLU A 91 8.98 19.13 -13.42
CA GLU A 91 10.10 18.20 -13.60
C GLU A 91 10.53 17.57 -12.27
N ALA A 92 10.53 18.33 -11.17
CA ALA A 92 10.81 17.80 -9.84
C ALA A 92 9.79 16.74 -9.42
N ILE A 93 8.50 16.98 -9.70
CA ILE A 93 7.41 16.01 -9.44
C ILE A 93 7.63 14.73 -10.25
N LYS A 94 7.96 14.88 -11.54
CA LYS A 94 8.19 13.75 -12.43
C LYS A 94 9.39 12.90 -11.99
N ASP A 95 10.48 13.54 -11.60
CA ASP A 95 11.67 12.86 -11.10
C ASP A 95 11.39 12.15 -9.77
N PHE A 96 10.62 12.77 -8.87
CA PHE A 96 10.17 12.13 -7.64
C PHE A 96 9.32 10.88 -7.92
N LEU A 97 8.31 10.97 -8.78
CA LEU A 97 7.45 9.84 -9.14
C LEU A 97 8.23 8.70 -9.82
N LYS A 98 9.21 9.05 -10.65
CA LYS A 98 10.10 8.07 -11.28
C LYS A 98 10.96 7.34 -10.25
N TRP A 99 11.52 8.05 -9.28
CA TRP A 99 12.25 7.45 -8.16
C TRP A 99 11.36 6.57 -7.30
N LEU A 100 10.16 7.02 -6.98
CA LEU A 100 9.18 6.24 -6.24
C LEU A 100 8.89 4.90 -6.96
N LEU A 101 8.62 4.94 -8.27
CA LEU A 101 8.39 3.74 -9.06
C LEU A 101 9.61 2.80 -9.05
N TRP A 102 10.83 3.34 -9.16
CA TRP A 102 12.05 2.54 -9.11
C TRP A 102 12.26 1.85 -7.78
N VAL A 103 11.93 2.52 -6.67
CA VAL A 103 11.96 1.95 -5.33
C VAL A 103 10.91 0.85 -5.18
N CYS A 104 9.66 1.10 -5.60
CA CYS A 104 8.58 0.13 -5.52
C CYS A 104 8.83 -1.14 -6.35
N ASP A 105 9.46 -1.01 -7.52
CA ASP A 105 9.86 -2.13 -8.38
C ASP A 105 11.25 -2.69 -8.04
N LYS A 106 11.94 -2.16 -7.02
CA LYS A 106 13.30 -2.57 -6.60
C LYS A 106 14.32 -2.59 -7.76
N ARG A 107 14.20 -1.64 -8.70
CA ARG A 107 15.00 -1.63 -9.94
C ARG A 107 16.49 -1.38 -9.70
N VAL A 108 16.82 -0.65 -8.64
CA VAL A 108 18.20 -0.30 -8.32
C VAL A 108 18.61 -0.94 -7.00
N GLN A 109 19.62 -1.79 -7.04
CA GLN A 109 20.16 -2.43 -5.84
C GLN A 109 20.67 -1.38 -4.84
N LYS A 110 20.40 -1.60 -3.55
CA LYS A 110 20.78 -0.73 -2.43
C LYS A 110 20.11 0.66 -2.39
N LEU A 111 19.26 0.99 -3.36
CA LEU A 111 18.42 2.20 -3.37
C LEU A 111 16.94 1.83 -3.27
N ASN A 112 16.63 0.87 -2.38
CA ASN A 112 15.29 0.33 -2.16
C ASN A 112 14.55 1.00 -0.99
N THR A 113 15.05 2.15 -0.52
CA THR A 113 14.47 2.90 0.61
C THR A 113 14.29 4.34 0.19
N LEU A 114 13.11 4.89 0.47
CA LEU A 114 12.79 6.30 0.28
C LEU A 114 12.59 6.94 1.65
N MET A 115 13.36 7.98 1.93
CA MET A 115 13.19 8.80 3.13
C MET A 115 12.46 10.08 2.75
N ILE A 116 11.32 10.33 3.42
CA ILE A 116 10.50 11.52 3.19
C ILE A 116 10.43 12.31 4.48
N GLU A 117 10.98 13.51 4.42
CA GLU A 117 10.99 14.45 5.53
C GLU A 117 9.95 15.56 5.29
N GLY A 118 9.30 16.00 6.36
CA GLY A 118 8.42 17.16 6.33
C GLY A 118 7.69 17.34 7.65
N SER A 119 7.01 18.46 7.83
CA SER A 119 6.22 18.74 9.03
C SER A 119 5.04 17.77 9.24
N ALA A 120 4.54 17.68 10.48
CA ALA A 120 3.29 16.97 10.72
C ALA A 120 2.16 17.55 9.86
N ASN A 121 1.23 16.69 9.42
CA ASN A 121 0.11 17.05 8.55
C ASN A 121 0.48 17.59 7.16
N SER A 122 1.73 17.45 6.69
CA SER A 122 2.11 17.84 5.33
C SER A 122 1.59 16.89 4.22
N GLY A 123 0.64 16.01 4.53
CA GLY A 123 0.06 15.08 3.55
C GLY A 123 0.89 13.84 3.20
N LYS A 124 2.02 13.59 3.89
CA LYS A 124 2.89 12.41 3.62
C LYS A 124 2.12 11.09 3.73
N ASN A 125 1.45 10.85 4.85
CA ASN A 125 0.69 9.60 5.03
C ASN A 125 -0.44 9.51 4.02
N TYR A 126 -1.15 10.62 3.75
CA TYR A 126 -2.22 10.64 2.76
C TYR A 126 -1.74 10.16 1.37
N PHE A 127 -0.59 10.65 0.91
CA PHE A 127 -0.01 10.22 -0.37
C PHE A 127 0.48 8.76 -0.33
N PHE A 128 1.27 8.39 0.69
CA PHE A 128 1.89 7.07 0.75
C PHE A 128 0.89 5.96 1.07
N ASP A 129 -0.18 6.23 1.82
CA ASP A 129 -1.23 5.25 2.07
C ASP A 129 -1.86 4.81 0.74
N CYS A 130 -2.13 5.74 -0.19
CA CYS A 130 -2.61 5.40 -1.53
C CYS A 130 -1.66 4.44 -2.28
N VAL A 131 -0.36 4.74 -2.26
CA VAL A 131 0.67 3.91 -2.91
C VAL A 131 0.78 2.54 -2.25
N LEU A 132 0.78 2.47 -0.92
CA LEU A 132 0.89 1.22 -0.17
C LEU A 132 -0.34 0.32 -0.39
N HIS A 133 -1.53 0.90 -0.36
CA HIS A 133 -2.78 0.18 -0.62
C HIS A 133 -2.86 -0.36 -2.04
N TYR A 134 -2.28 0.33 -3.03
CA TYR A 134 -2.18 -0.16 -4.40
C TYR A 134 -1.43 -1.49 -4.52
N TYR A 135 -0.40 -1.74 -3.70
CA TYR A 135 0.38 -2.98 -3.77
C TYR A 135 -0.18 -4.14 -2.94
N ILE A 136 -1.30 -3.96 -2.22
CA ILE A 136 -2.01 -4.95 -1.38
C ILE A 136 -1.19 -5.51 -0.20
N ASN A 137 -0.02 -6.09 -0.48
CA ASN A 137 0.87 -6.73 0.48
C ASN A 137 1.95 -5.77 1.00
N TRP A 138 1.55 -4.86 1.87
CA TRP A 138 2.45 -3.98 2.60
C TRP A 138 2.52 -4.34 4.10
N GLY A 139 3.60 -3.92 4.75
CA GLY A 139 3.80 -4.05 6.20
C GLY A 139 4.12 -2.72 6.86
N GLN A 140 3.87 -2.63 8.16
CA GLN A 140 4.23 -1.46 8.95
C GLN A 140 5.29 -1.84 9.99
N MET A 141 6.37 -1.07 10.04
CA MET A 141 7.33 -1.14 11.11
C MET A 141 6.87 -0.22 12.25
N GLY A 142 6.48 -0.84 13.37
CA GLY A 142 6.14 -0.12 14.59
C GLY A 142 7.36 0.44 15.31
N ASN A 143 7.12 1.28 16.33
CA ASN A 143 8.20 1.79 17.17
C ASN A 143 8.86 0.64 17.96
N PHE A 144 10.20 0.61 17.94
CA PHE A 144 10.96 -0.37 18.70
C PHE A 144 10.75 -0.16 20.20
N ASN A 145 10.17 -1.16 20.86
CA ASN A 145 10.05 -1.20 22.31
C ASN A 145 10.98 -2.28 22.89
N LYS A 146 11.66 -1.99 24.01
CA LYS A 146 12.57 -2.92 24.69
C LYS A 146 11.89 -4.23 25.14
N PHE A 147 10.55 -4.22 25.27
CA PHE A 147 9.76 -5.38 25.68
C PHE A 147 9.31 -6.28 24.52
N GLN A 148 9.57 -5.90 23.27
CA GLN A 148 9.11 -6.65 22.10
C GLN A 148 10.29 -7.47 21.53
N ASN A 149 10.19 -8.80 21.65
CA ASN A 149 11.28 -9.70 21.22
C ASN A 149 11.48 -9.74 19.69
N PHE A 150 10.43 -9.48 18.90
CA PHE A 150 10.49 -9.50 17.43
C PHE A 150 9.74 -8.31 16.80
N PRO A 151 10.29 -7.09 16.87
CA PRO A 151 9.64 -5.88 16.35
C PRO A 151 9.49 -5.88 14.82
N LEU A 152 10.29 -6.69 14.11
CA LEU A 152 10.30 -6.77 12.65
C LEU A 152 9.44 -7.91 12.09
N GLN A 153 8.72 -8.66 12.93
CA GLN A 153 7.94 -9.81 12.47
C GLN A 153 6.86 -9.39 11.45
N GLY A 154 6.28 -8.20 11.61
CA GLY A 154 5.28 -7.64 10.68
C GLY A 154 5.84 -7.21 9.32
N CYS A 155 7.16 -7.18 9.17
CA CYS A 155 7.85 -6.82 7.93
C CYS A 155 8.22 -8.03 7.06
N MET A 156 8.07 -9.24 7.59
CA MET A 156 8.40 -10.48 6.89
C MET A 156 7.44 -10.72 5.72
N ASN A 157 7.99 -11.13 4.57
CA ASN A 157 7.25 -11.43 3.36
C ASN A 157 6.33 -10.28 2.87
N LYS A 158 6.73 -9.03 3.13
CA LYS A 158 6.03 -7.83 2.64
C LYS A 158 6.78 -7.19 1.48
N ARG A 159 6.01 -6.67 0.51
CA ARG A 159 6.58 -6.03 -0.67
C ARG A 159 7.21 -4.70 -0.31
N ILE A 160 6.45 -3.88 0.40
CA ILE A 160 6.81 -2.54 0.85
C ILE A 160 6.60 -2.48 2.37
N ILE A 161 7.54 -1.85 3.05
CA ILE A 161 7.49 -1.64 4.50
C ILE A 161 7.42 -0.14 4.75
N LEU A 162 6.36 0.29 5.43
CA LEU A 162 6.26 1.64 5.95
C LEU A 162 6.90 1.69 7.32
N SER A 163 8.04 2.37 7.43
CA SER A 163 8.60 2.79 8.71
C SER A 163 8.15 4.21 9.00
N CYS A 164 7.81 4.49 10.27
CA CYS A 164 7.32 5.77 10.77
C CYS A 164 7.92 6.97 9.99
N VAL A 165 7.05 7.74 9.34
CA VAL A 165 7.43 8.95 8.62
C VAL A 165 7.85 9.98 9.66
N TYR A 166 9.17 10.20 9.80
CA TYR A 166 9.73 11.05 10.84
C TYR A 166 9.15 12.47 10.77
N CYS A 167 8.37 12.84 11.80
CA CYS A 167 8.18 14.22 12.19
C CYS A 167 9.33 14.58 13.12
N LEU A 168 10.35 15.26 12.61
CA LEU A 168 11.30 15.98 13.47
C LEU A 168 10.66 17.34 13.79
N PHE A 169 10.02 17.43 14.96
CA PHE A 169 9.88 18.72 15.64
C PHE A 169 11.21 18.97 16.34
N PHE A 170 11.93 20.00 15.90
CA PHE A 170 13.03 20.59 16.68
C PHE A 170 12.47 21.26 17.93
#